data_AF-A0A2K5AT28-F1
#
_entry.id   AF-A0A2K5AT28-F1
#
_cell.length_a   1.000
_cell.length_b   1.000
_cell.length_c   1.000
_cell.angle_alpha   90.00
_cell.angle_beta   90.00
_cell.angle_gamma   90.00
#
_symmetry.space_group_name_H-M   'P 1'
#
loop_
_entity.id
_entity.type
_entity.pdbx_description
1 polymer ?
#
loop_
_entity_poly.entity_id
_entity_poly.type
_entity_poly.pdbx_seq_one_letter_code
_entity_poly.pdbx_strand_id
1 'polypeptide(L)'
;MTNALASASRVNQPFDYKYNRDGWISIAINMGSSRKAVLFISKSDSEEDIAKIRDMLLNAGIEFIEYNIDEEPAGCCGGFRTETPSLFAPEGIFRGVDGIVGYIKARMDGSLYSSESAYW
;
A
#
# COMPACT_ATOMS: atom_id res chain seq x y z
N MET A 1 20.25 -33.06 -22.55
CA MET A 1 19.23 -33.41 -21.55
C MET A 1 18.87 -32.15 -20.79
N THR A 2 17.63 -31.74 -20.91
CA THR A 2 17.04 -30.47 -20.48
C THR A 2 16.90 -30.39 -18.97
N ASN A 3 17.59 -29.46 -18.30
CA ASN A 3 17.30 -29.12 -16.91
C ASN A 3 16.57 -27.77 -16.89
N ALA A 4 15.28 -27.86 -16.60
CA ALA A 4 14.39 -26.72 -16.39
C ALA A 4 14.91 -25.89 -15.21
N LEU A 5 15.23 -24.62 -15.48
CA LEU A 5 15.37 -23.59 -14.45
C LEU A 5 14.00 -23.44 -13.79
N ALA A 6 13.84 -24.01 -12.60
CA ALA A 6 12.67 -23.77 -11.77
C ALA A 6 12.68 -22.30 -11.35
N SER A 7 12.02 -21.45 -12.14
CA SER A 7 11.62 -20.11 -11.74
C SER A 7 10.54 -20.27 -10.67
N ALA A 8 10.96 -20.38 -9.41
CA ALA A 8 10.06 -20.21 -8.30
C ALA A 8 9.69 -18.73 -8.22
N SER A 9 8.59 -18.34 -8.88
CA SER A 9 7.93 -17.06 -8.65
C SER A 9 7.42 -17.05 -7.22
N ARG A 10 8.25 -16.54 -6.29
CA ARG A 10 7.81 -16.20 -4.94
C ARG A 10 7.37 -14.75 -4.94
N VAL A 11 6.07 -14.58 -5.14
CA VAL A 11 5.32 -13.37 -4.81
C VAL A 11 5.62 -13.03 -3.34
N ASN A 12 6.00 -11.78 -3.08
CA ASN A 12 6.13 -11.17 -1.76
C ASN A 12 7.27 -11.70 -0.85
N GLN A 13 8.53 -11.56 -1.27
CA GLN A 13 9.65 -11.52 -0.31
C GLN A 13 10.30 -10.13 -0.34
N PRO A 14 10.50 -9.46 0.82
CA PRO A 14 11.15 -8.14 0.90
C PRO A 14 12.64 -8.14 0.52
N PHE A 15 13.18 -9.30 0.15
CA PHE A 15 14.59 -9.52 -0.15
C PHE A 15 14.71 -10.37 -1.42
N ASP A 16 15.38 -9.82 -2.44
CA ASP A 16 15.83 -10.59 -3.60
C ASP A 16 17.27 -11.07 -3.30
N TYR A 17 17.47 -12.38 -3.40
CA TYR A 17 18.76 -13.02 -3.19
C TYR A 17 19.25 -13.60 -4.51
N LYS A 18 20.44 -13.15 -4.94
CA LYS A 18 21.14 -13.75 -6.09
C LYS A 18 22.40 -14.44 -5.62
N TYR A 19 22.49 -15.72 -5.96
CA TYR A 19 23.72 -16.49 -5.82
C TYR A 19 24.62 -16.22 -7.02
N ASN A 20 25.78 -15.63 -6.75
CA ASN A 20 26.79 -15.42 -7.78
C ASN A 20 27.68 -16.67 -7.93
N ARG A 21 28.30 -16.83 -9.11
CA ARG A 21 29.12 -18.02 -9.44
C ARG A 21 30.39 -18.15 -8.60
N ASP A 22 30.79 -17.07 -7.94
CA ASP A 22 31.94 -16.97 -7.03
C ASP A 22 31.59 -17.34 -5.57
N GLY A 23 30.35 -17.78 -5.30
CA GLY A 23 29.94 -18.29 -3.99
C GLY A 23 29.50 -17.23 -2.99
N TRP A 24 29.45 -15.96 -3.39
CA TRP A 24 28.96 -14.86 -2.56
C TRP A 24 27.45 -14.67 -2.75
N ILE A 25 26.75 -14.39 -1.65
CA ILE A 25 25.33 -14.01 -1.66
C ILE A 25 25.26 -12.49 -1.74
N SER A 26 24.71 -11.98 -2.84
CA SER A 26 24.33 -10.57 -2.93
C SER A 26 22.91 -10.41 -2.40
N ILE A 27 22.76 -9.72 -1.28
CA ILE A 27 21.47 -9.31 -0.72
C ILE A 27 21.15 -7.92 -1.28
N ALA A 28 20.17 -7.85 -2.17
CA ALA A 28 19.59 -6.56 -2.54
C ALA A 28 18.58 -6.18 -1.45
N ILE A 29 18.98 -5.29 -0.53
CA ILE A 29 18.04 -4.66 0.39
C ILE A 29 17.27 -3.63 -0.43
N ASN A 30 16.00 -3.90 -0.69
CA ASN A 30 15.12 -2.91 -1.30
C ASN A 30 14.81 -1.86 -0.22
N MET A 31 15.72 -0.89 -0.09
CA MET A 31 15.63 0.26 0.83
C MET A 31 14.62 1.30 0.30
N GLY A 32 13.46 0.83 -0.17
CA GLY A 32 12.32 1.69 -0.39
C GLY A 32 11.82 2.16 0.96
N SER A 33 12.13 3.42 1.32
CA SER A 33 11.38 4.14 2.35
C SER A 33 9.99 4.45 1.77
N SER A 34 9.19 3.40 1.52
CA SER A 34 7.82 3.51 1.07
C SER A 34 7.02 4.13 2.21
N ARG A 35 6.64 5.40 2.05
CA ARG A 35 5.67 6.06 2.92
C ARG A 35 4.41 5.17 2.95
N LYS A 36 4.08 4.63 4.12
CA LYS A 36 2.91 3.77 4.32
C LYS A 36 1.65 4.59 4.12
N ALA A 37 0.63 3.99 3.50
CA ALA A 37 -0.67 4.62 3.44
C ALA A 37 -1.31 4.61 4.84
N VAL A 38 -2.18 5.56 5.13
CA VAL A 38 -2.95 5.60 6.38
C VAL A 38 -4.43 5.44 6.04
N LEU A 39 -5.05 4.37 6.52
CA LEU A 39 -6.46 4.10 6.38
C LEU A 39 -7.19 4.64 7.62
N PHE A 40 -7.96 5.70 7.43
CA PHE A 40 -8.82 6.28 8.43
C PHE A 40 -10.17 5.55 8.44
N ILE A 41 -10.54 5.07 9.62
CA ILE A 41 -11.79 4.37 9.89
C ILE A 41 -12.52 5.00 11.08
N SER A 42 -13.83 4.85 11.10
CA SER A 42 -14.71 5.18 12.22
C SER A 42 -15.54 3.97 12.61
N LYS A 43 -15.94 3.90 13.88
CA LYS A 43 -16.97 2.96 14.38
C LYS A 43 -18.31 3.09 13.66
N SER A 44 -18.55 4.20 12.98
CA SER A 44 -19.76 4.41 12.17
C SER A 44 -19.69 3.80 10.77
N ASP A 45 -18.49 3.38 10.33
CA ASP A 45 -18.31 2.72 9.04
C ASP A 45 -18.80 1.27 9.09
N SER A 46 -19.13 0.72 7.93
CA SER A 46 -19.48 -0.70 7.79
C SER A 46 -18.25 -1.58 7.96
N GLU A 47 -18.25 -2.47 8.95
CA GLU A 47 -17.19 -3.47 9.16
C GLU A 47 -16.96 -4.34 7.91
N GLU A 48 -18.02 -4.64 7.14
CA GLU A 48 -17.91 -5.41 5.89
C GLU A 48 -17.12 -4.64 4.82
N ASP A 49 -17.36 -3.33 4.71
CA ASP A 49 -16.65 -2.48 3.75
C ASP A 49 -15.19 -2.28 4.15
N ILE A 50 -14.92 -2.10 5.44
CA ILE A 50 -13.55 -2.00 5.96
C ILE A 50 -12.79 -3.32 5.72
N ALA A 51 -13.40 -4.47 6.03
CA ALA A 51 -12.78 -5.77 5.80
C ALA A 51 -12.43 -5.97 4.31
N LYS A 52 -13.35 -5.60 3.41
CA LYS A 52 -13.12 -5.64 1.97
C LYS A 52 -11.97 -4.72 1.54
N ILE A 53 -11.90 -3.49 2.06
CA ILE A 53 -10.81 -2.55 1.76
C ILE A 53 -9.47 -3.12 2.23
N ARG A 54 -9.39 -3.68 3.44
CA ARG A 54 -8.19 -4.31 3.98
C ARG A 54 -7.70 -5.43 3.07
N ASP A 55 -8.59 -6.35 2.69
CA ASP A 55 -8.24 -7.46 1.81
C ASP A 55 -7.73 -6.97 0.46
N MET A 56 -8.37 -5.94 -0.12
CA MET A 56 -7.93 -5.36 -1.39
C MET A 56 -6.56 -4.69 -1.29
N LEU A 57 -6.27 -3.96 -0.21
CA LEU A 57 -4.97 -3.32 0.02
C LEU A 57 -3.87 -4.37 0.20
N LEU A 58 -4.13 -5.42 0.99
CA LEU A 58 -3.20 -6.53 1.21
C LEU A 58 -2.92 -7.30 -0.09
N ASN A 59 -3.96 -7.61 -0.86
CA ASN A 59 -3.82 -8.30 -2.15
C ASN A 59 -3.06 -7.46 -3.18
N ALA A 60 -3.16 -6.13 -3.11
CA ALA A 60 -2.40 -5.22 -3.95
C ALA A 60 -0.94 -5.01 -3.47
N GLY A 61 -0.55 -5.61 -2.34
CA GLY A 61 0.78 -5.42 -1.76
C GLY A 61 1.02 -4.01 -1.22
N ILE A 62 -0.04 -3.28 -0.88
CA ILE A 62 0.04 -1.91 -0.38
C ILE A 62 0.16 -1.97 1.14
N GLU A 63 1.27 -1.48 1.68
CA GLU A 63 1.44 -1.34 3.12
C GLU A 63 0.62 -0.15 3.65
N PHE A 64 -0.21 -0.39 4.65
CA PHE A 64 -1.00 0.65 5.29
C PHE A 64 -0.99 0.53 6.82
N ILE A 65 -1.31 1.63 7.49
CA ILE A 65 -1.54 1.74 8.92
C ILE A 65 -3.01 2.12 9.09
N GLU A 66 -3.70 1.45 10.01
CA GLU A 66 -5.09 1.80 10.35
C GLU A 66 -5.12 2.85 11.45
N TYR A 67 -6.03 3.80 11.30
CA TYR A 67 -6.23 4.87 12.24
C TYR A 67 -7.71 5.05 12.53
N ASN A 68 -8.10 4.83 13.79
CA ASN A 68 -9.47 5.01 14.24
C ASN A 68 -9.70 6.46 14.70
N ILE A 69 -10.50 7.22 13.97
CA ILE A 69 -10.74 8.64 14.28
C ILE A 69 -11.60 8.83 15.54
N ASP A 70 -12.37 7.82 15.96
CA ASP A 70 -13.20 7.89 17.17
C ASP A 70 -12.39 7.77 18.47
N GLU A 71 -11.10 7.40 18.36
CA GLU A 71 -10.19 7.29 19.49
C GLU A 71 -9.42 8.59 19.77
N GLU A 72 -9.58 9.62 18.91
CA GLU A 72 -8.96 10.91 19.16
C GLU A 72 -9.65 11.66 20.31
N PRO A 73 -8.89 12.09 21.35
CA PRO A 73 -9.39 13.06 22.30
C PRO A 73 -9.66 14.37 21.53
N ALA A 74 -10.89 14.86 21.62
CA ALA A 74 -11.39 16.03 20.89
C ALA A 74 -10.34 17.15 20.79
N GLY A 75 -9.75 17.38 19.61
CA GLY A 75 -8.99 18.61 19.35
C GLY A 75 -7.74 18.54 18.48
N CYS A 76 -7.36 17.41 17.86
CA CYS A 76 -6.14 17.38 17.04
C CYS A 76 -6.22 18.25 15.77
N CYS A 77 -7.43 18.39 15.18
CA CYS A 77 -7.62 19.05 13.87
C CYS A 77 -8.66 20.18 13.87
N GLY A 78 -8.92 20.84 15.01
CA GLY A 78 -9.74 22.07 15.03
C GLY A 78 -11.19 21.90 14.55
N GLY A 79 -11.76 20.69 14.66
CA GLY A 79 -13.15 20.40 14.24
C GLY A 79 -13.30 19.90 12.80
N PHE A 80 -12.21 19.62 12.08
CA PHE A 80 -12.31 18.93 10.80
C PHE A 80 -12.73 17.47 11.01
N ARG A 81 -13.95 17.14 10.60
CA ARG A 81 -14.40 15.76 10.49
C ARG A 81 -13.81 15.17 9.22
N THR A 82 -12.77 14.35 9.36
CA THR A 82 -12.29 13.52 8.25
C THR A 82 -13.42 12.59 7.83
N GLU A 83 -13.79 12.63 6.55
CA GLU A 83 -14.77 11.69 6.00
C GLU A 83 -14.13 10.28 6.00
N THR A 84 -14.79 9.33 6.66
CA THR A 84 -14.39 7.93 6.70
C THR A 84 -15.35 7.08 5.87
N PRO A 85 -14.89 5.95 5.31
CA PRO A 85 -13.50 5.50 5.27
C PRO A 85 -12.66 6.34 4.29
N SER A 86 -11.40 6.63 4.63
CA SER A 86 -10.49 7.33 3.71
C SER A 86 -9.06 6.82 3.79
N LEU A 87 -8.36 6.80 2.65
CA LEU A 87 -6.98 6.35 2.53
C LEU A 87 -6.07 7.51 2.12
N PHE A 88 -5.08 7.77 2.96
CA PHE A 88 -4.04 8.77 2.70
C PHE A 88 -2.80 8.03 2.21
N ALA A 89 -2.58 8.06 0.91
CA ALA A 89 -1.41 7.47 0.27
C ALA A 89 -0.40 8.57 -0.11
N PRO A 90 0.86 8.22 -0.41
CA PRO A 90 1.86 9.17 -0.89
C PRO A 90 1.43 9.94 -2.14
N GLU A 91 0.57 9.32 -2.95
CA GLU A 91 0.04 9.83 -4.21
C GLU A 91 -1.17 10.78 -4.01
N GLY A 92 -1.84 10.73 -2.85
CA GLY A 92 -3.01 11.57 -2.59
C GLY A 92 -3.95 11.04 -1.51
N ILE A 93 -5.07 11.75 -1.34
CA ILE A 93 -6.13 11.41 -0.39
C ILE A 93 -7.32 10.85 -1.16
N PHE A 94 -7.73 9.63 -0.81
CA PHE A 94 -8.83 8.92 -1.45
C PHE A 94 -9.96 8.69 -0.43
N ARG A 95 -11.15 9.18 -0.72
CA ARG A 95 -12.29 9.16 0.21
C ARG A 95 -13.36 8.17 -0.25
N GLY A 96 -13.99 7.52 0.72
CA GLY A 96 -15.01 6.51 0.50
C GLY A 96 -14.45 5.22 -0.09
N VAL A 97 -15.28 4.17 -0.06
CA VAL A 97 -14.92 2.84 -0.59
C VAL A 97 -14.52 2.94 -2.07
N ASP A 98 -15.30 3.66 -2.88
CA ASP A 98 -15.06 3.80 -4.32
C ASP A 98 -13.74 4.51 -4.64
N GLY A 99 -13.39 5.56 -3.89
CA GLY A 99 -12.13 6.28 -4.06
C GLY A 99 -10.93 5.40 -3.75
N ILE A 100 -11.02 4.61 -2.67
CA ILE A 100 -9.99 3.66 -2.26
C ILE A 100 -9.83 2.56 -3.30
N VAL A 101 -10.93 1.99 -3.80
CA VAL A 101 -10.92 0.99 -4.87
C VAL A 101 -10.29 1.55 -6.15
N GLY A 102 -10.61 2.81 -6.50
CA GLY A 102 -10.01 3.51 -7.64
C GLY A 102 -8.50 3.63 -7.52
N TYR A 103 -8.00 4.04 -6.34
CA TYR A 103 -6.56 4.09 -6.06
C TYR A 103 -5.89 2.73 -6.19
N ILE A 104 -6.48 1.68 -5.62
CA ILE A 104 -5.91 0.32 -5.66
C ILE A 104 -5.75 -0.13 -7.12
N LYS A 105 -6.78 0.07 -7.96
CA LYS A 105 -6.71 -0.23 -9.39
C LYS A 105 -5.61 0.58 -10.07
N ALA A 106 -5.58 1.89 -9.87
CA ALA A 106 -4.57 2.77 -10.47
C ALA A 106 -3.13 2.39 -10.06
N ARG A 107 -2.94 1.94 -8.82
CA ARG A 107 -1.66 1.48 -8.27
C ARG A 107 -1.22 0.14 -8.85
N MET A 108 -2.15 -0.79 -9.03
CA MET A 108 -1.90 -2.08 -9.67
C MET A 108 -1.58 -1.94 -11.16
N ASP A 109 -2.27 -1.03 -11.84
CA ASP A 109 -2.08 -0.74 -13.27
C ASP A 109 -0.79 0.08 -13.53
N GLY A 110 -0.08 0.53 -12.48
CA GLY A 110 1.14 1.34 -12.60
C GLY A 110 0.91 2.78 -13.08
N SER A 111 -0.33 3.17 -13.31
CA SER A 111 -0.72 4.49 -13.86
C SER A 111 -0.34 5.68 -12.97
N LEU A 112 -0.18 5.46 -11.66
CA LEU A 112 0.17 6.51 -10.70
C LEU A 112 1.62 7.03 -10.83
N TYR A 113 2.53 6.24 -11.41
CA TYR A 113 3.95 6.60 -11.56
C TYR A 113 4.30 7.10 -12.97
N SER A 114 3.32 7.19 -13.88
CA SER A 114 3.54 7.58 -15.29
C SER A 114 3.69 9.10 -15.51
N SER A 115 3.75 9.93 -14.47
CA SER A 115 3.94 11.37 -14.64
C SER A 115 5.42 11.74 -14.68
N GLU A 116 6.02 11.74 -15.87
CA GLU A 116 7.34 12.33 -16.17
C GLU A 116 7.34 13.87 -16.11
N SER A 117 6.81 14.48 -15.04
CA SER A 117 6.96 15.93 -14.86
C SER A 117 6.56 16.40 -13.46
N ALA A 118 7.56 16.62 -12.61
CA ALA A 118 7.51 17.67 -11.60
C ALA A 118 8.95 18.15 -11.35
N TYR A 119 9.40 19.09 -12.18
CA TYR A 119 10.59 19.90 -11.87
C TYR A 119 10.27 20.79 -10.68
N TRP A 120 11.03 20.65 -9.60
CA TRP A 120 11.20 21.70 -8.57
C TRP A 120 12.66 22.16 -8.59
#